data_AF-A0AAU9SM67-F1
#
_entry.id   AF-A0AAU9SM67-F1
#
_cell.length_a   1.000
_cell.length_b   1.000
_cell.length_c   1.000
_cell.angle_alpha   90.00
_cell.angle_beta   90.00
_cell.angle_gamma   90.00
#
_symmetry.space_group_name_H-M   'P 1'
#
loop_
_entity.id
_entity.type
_entity.pdbx_description
1 polymer ?
#
loop_
_entity_poly.entity_id
_entity_poly.type
_entity_poly.pdbx_seq_one_letter_code
_entity_poly.pdbx_strand_id
1 'polypeptide(L)'
;MHQKKSEAQIGKESSGVSSDFNPSPPLLFFPQIVSHHHHHHHRDRSSSAAPFKRPLLTHRSSPFSSSPSSSRLLWLKSYLSRSLRRFPLFCFLLPLSYFLLSHPARPFLVDFLSAFVFSAALLFSLNLALPRLPSIRLFLARSLPSPSRTPLPVFWSIGSRPKSDRRGSSGCWVQVYSNGDVYEGEYHKGKCSGSGVYYYYMSGRYEGDWVDGKYDGYGVETWARGSRFRGQYRQGLRHGYGVYRFYTGDMFSGEWTSGQSHGCGVHTCEDGSRYVGEFKWGVKHGLGHYHFRNGDVYAGEYFADKMHGFGVYGFANGHRYEGAWHEGRRQGLGMYTFRNGETQSGHWQNGVLDIPSTQNTSCPVCPVAVNHSKVLNAVQEARRAAEKAYDVDKVDERVNRAVAAANRAANAARVVAVRAAQKQSKNMDNFAIPLV
;
A
#
# COMPACT_ATOMS: atom_id res chain seq x y z
N MET A 1 20.13 12.71 -2.11
CA MET A 1 18.93 13.05 -1.31
C MET A 1 18.36 11.76 -0.75
N HIS A 2 18.22 11.60 0.56
CA HIS A 2 17.84 10.32 1.15
C HIS A 2 16.35 10.04 0.98
N GLN A 3 16.02 8.94 0.29
CA GLN A 3 14.77 8.24 0.52
C GLN A 3 15.06 7.16 1.58
N LYS A 4 14.54 7.33 2.80
CA LYS A 4 14.70 6.30 3.85
C LYS A 4 14.14 4.98 3.34
N LYS A 5 14.86 3.87 3.53
CA LYS A 5 14.32 2.51 3.37
C LYS A 5 13.13 2.35 4.33
N SER A 6 11.92 2.53 3.81
CA SER A 6 10.69 2.34 4.57
C SER A 6 10.34 0.85 4.59
N GLU A 7 10.45 0.22 5.75
CA GLU A 7 10.09 -1.20 5.96
C GLU A 7 8.59 -1.47 5.68
N ALA A 8 7.77 -0.41 5.69
CA ALA A 8 6.35 -0.44 5.38
C ALA A 8 6.07 -0.55 3.86
N GLN A 9 6.03 -1.77 3.32
CA GLN A 9 5.09 -2.14 2.24
C GLN A 9 4.84 -3.64 2.05
N ILE A 10 4.97 -4.42 3.13
CA ILE A 10 4.25 -5.68 3.34
C ILE A 10 3.86 -5.69 4.82
N GLY A 11 2.63 -6.09 5.17
CA GLY A 11 2.24 -6.28 6.58
C GLY A 11 2.24 -5.02 7.45
N LYS A 12 1.67 -3.89 6.99
CA LYS A 12 1.23 -2.85 7.93
C LYS A 12 -0.21 -3.15 8.36
N GLU A 13 -0.35 -3.59 9.61
CA GLU A 13 -1.62 -3.64 10.34
C GLU A 13 -2.73 -4.45 9.65
N SER A 14 -2.44 -5.72 9.32
CA SER A 14 -3.47 -6.76 9.52
C SER A 14 -3.52 -7.15 11.00
N SER A 15 -3.86 -6.18 11.86
CA SER A 15 -4.41 -6.49 13.17
C SER A 15 -5.70 -7.28 12.91
N GLY A 16 -5.62 -8.61 13.02
CA GLY A 16 -6.79 -9.46 12.87
C GLY A 16 -7.84 -9.00 13.88
N VAL A 17 -8.97 -8.50 13.38
CA VAL A 17 -10.05 -7.95 14.21
C VAL A 17 -10.77 -9.11 14.90
N SER A 18 -10.12 -9.61 15.96
CA SER A 18 -10.61 -10.61 16.90
C SER A 18 -11.42 -9.96 18.04
N SER A 19 -11.78 -8.69 17.89
CA SER A 19 -12.72 -7.98 18.77
C SER A 19 -14.15 -8.16 18.26
N ASP A 20 -15.06 -8.43 19.20
CA ASP A 20 -16.51 -8.22 19.07
C ASP A 20 -17.31 -9.23 18.24
N PHE A 21 -16.93 -10.52 18.30
CA PHE A 21 -17.87 -11.65 18.09
C PHE A 21 -18.25 -12.31 19.42
N ASN A 22 -19.01 -11.59 20.25
CA ASN A 22 -19.59 -12.11 21.49
C ASN A 22 -21.10 -12.40 21.31
N PRO A 23 -21.56 -13.67 21.35
CA PRO A 23 -22.97 -14.01 21.22
C PRO A 23 -23.71 -13.80 22.55
N SER A 24 -24.01 -12.55 22.90
CA SER A 24 -24.76 -12.22 24.12
C SER A 24 -26.28 -12.46 23.93
N PRO A 25 -26.93 -13.34 24.73
CA PRO A 25 -28.38 -13.49 24.72
C PRO A 25 -29.08 -12.29 25.40
N PRO A 26 -30.34 -11.98 25.05
CA PRO A 26 -31.02 -10.77 25.53
C PRO A 26 -31.71 -10.97 26.89
N LEU A 27 -31.39 -10.16 27.90
CA LEU A 27 -32.18 -10.02 29.12
C LEU A 27 -32.24 -8.56 29.63
N LEU A 28 -33.46 -8.01 29.61
CA LEU A 28 -34.14 -7.15 30.60
C LEU A 28 -33.49 -5.86 31.13
N PHE A 29 -34.31 -4.79 31.16
CA PHE A 29 -34.05 -3.48 31.79
C PHE A 29 -34.19 -3.52 33.33
N PHE A 30 -33.41 -2.71 34.07
CA PHE A 30 -33.83 -1.53 34.88
C PHE A 30 -32.62 -0.94 35.70
N PRO A 31 -32.69 0.24 36.39
CA PRO A 31 -31.65 1.27 36.16
C PRO A 31 -30.91 1.88 37.40
N GLN A 32 -29.90 2.72 37.10
CA GLN A 32 -29.38 3.92 37.82
C GLN A 32 -29.01 3.90 39.33
N ILE A 33 -27.77 4.33 39.64
CA ILE A 33 -27.37 5.19 40.80
C ILE A 33 -26.24 6.17 40.35
N VAL A 34 -26.00 7.28 41.08
CA VAL A 34 -25.16 8.47 40.71
C VAL A 34 -24.20 8.92 41.85
N SER A 35 -22.98 9.41 41.53
CA SER A 35 -22.10 10.35 42.31
C SER A 35 -20.84 10.69 41.45
N HIS A 36 -20.22 11.90 41.33
CA HIS A 36 -19.73 12.97 42.26
C HIS A 36 -18.55 12.50 43.16
N HIS A 37 -17.46 13.24 43.50
CA HIS A 37 -16.94 14.65 43.39
C HIS A 37 -15.38 14.63 43.68
N HIS A 38 -14.47 15.65 43.70
CA HIS A 38 -14.34 17.12 43.39
C HIS A 38 -12.82 17.58 43.32
N HIS A 39 -12.44 18.58 42.50
CA HIS A 39 -11.33 19.59 42.69
C HIS A 39 -9.83 19.16 42.86
N HIS A 40 -8.75 20.00 42.87
CA HIS A 40 -8.47 21.48 42.78
C HIS A 40 -7.12 21.72 41.98
N HIS A 41 -6.86 22.81 41.23
CA HIS A 41 -6.13 24.09 41.55
C HIS A 41 -4.68 23.95 42.13
N HIS A 42 -3.66 24.81 41.89
CA HIS A 42 -3.55 26.23 41.43
C HIS A 42 -2.22 26.50 40.60
N ARG A 43 -2.10 27.55 39.74
CA ARG A 43 -1.34 28.85 39.88
C ARG A 43 0.06 28.80 40.53
N ASP A 44 1.10 29.60 40.23
CA ASP A 44 1.39 30.79 39.35
C ASP A 44 2.98 30.86 39.21
N ARG A 45 3.78 31.79 38.61
CA ARG A 45 3.62 33.15 38.03
C ARG A 45 4.76 33.58 37.03
N SER A 46 5.05 34.89 36.96
CA SER A 46 5.93 35.72 36.11
C SER A 46 7.32 36.07 36.76
N SER A 47 8.25 36.93 36.27
CA SER A 47 8.29 38.01 35.24
C SER A 47 9.70 38.59 34.95
N SER A 48 9.91 39.17 33.74
CA SER A 48 10.88 40.28 33.39
C SER A 48 12.40 39.99 33.38
N ALA A 49 13.32 40.77 32.78
CA ALA A 49 13.25 42.02 31.98
C ALA A 49 14.46 42.15 30.98
N ALA A 50 14.49 43.21 30.14
CA ALA A 50 15.66 43.65 29.31
C ALA A 50 16.15 45.05 29.79
N PRO A 51 17.19 45.76 29.22
CA PRO A 51 17.13 46.35 27.85
C PRO A 51 18.45 46.85 27.13
N PHE A 52 18.28 47.46 25.94
CA PHE A 52 19.03 48.58 25.28
C PHE A 52 20.54 48.56 24.92
N LYS A 53 20.87 48.72 23.61
CA LYS A 53 21.45 49.98 22.99
C LYS A 53 21.61 49.90 21.44
N ARG A 54 22.03 51.00 20.78
CA ARG A 54 22.10 51.35 19.31
C ARG A 54 23.02 52.62 19.15
N PRO A 55 23.22 53.31 17.99
CA PRO A 55 23.03 53.05 16.54
C PRO A 55 24.23 53.56 15.63
N LEU A 56 23.97 53.88 14.32
CA LEU A 56 24.69 54.80 13.37
C LEU A 56 25.86 54.25 12.49
N LEU A 57 26.25 54.86 11.34
CA LEU A 57 25.52 55.32 10.12
C LEU A 57 26.53 55.72 8.96
N THR A 58 26.01 56.08 7.77
CA THR A 58 26.69 56.63 6.54
C THR A 58 27.52 55.60 5.72
N HIS A 59 27.78 55.69 4.39
CA HIS A 59 27.55 56.65 3.27
C HIS A 59 27.73 55.87 1.91
N ARG A 60 27.52 56.31 0.63
CA ARG A 60 26.97 57.49 -0.09
C ARG A 60 26.59 57.12 -1.58
N SER A 61 26.20 58.12 -2.38
CA SER A 61 26.08 58.30 -3.87
C SER A 61 27.04 57.51 -4.82
N SER A 62 26.68 56.90 -5.97
CA SER A 62 25.95 57.34 -7.23
C SER A 62 26.87 57.97 -8.32
N PRO A 63 26.47 58.32 -9.59
CA PRO A 63 25.21 58.14 -10.38
C PRO A 63 25.37 57.78 -11.92
N PHE A 64 24.24 57.81 -12.68
CA PHE A 64 24.08 57.84 -14.17
C PHE A 64 24.41 56.57 -15.01
N SER A 65 23.87 56.34 -16.23
CA SER A 65 23.10 57.21 -17.18
C SER A 65 21.78 56.58 -17.71
N SER A 66 21.20 57.08 -18.82
CA SER A 66 19.74 57.10 -19.04
C SER A 66 19.17 56.68 -20.42
N SER A 67 18.21 55.75 -20.40
CA SER A 67 16.95 55.74 -21.20
C SER A 67 17.01 55.47 -22.74
N PRO A 68 15.88 55.33 -23.49
CA PRO A 68 14.47 55.12 -23.08
C PRO A 68 13.72 53.96 -23.84
N SER A 69 12.40 53.87 -23.59
CA SER A 69 11.31 53.35 -24.46
C SER A 69 10.68 51.97 -24.14
N SER A 70 9.33 51.97 -24.01
CA SER A 70 8.36 50.83 -24.07
C SER A 70 7.03 51.14 -23.35
N SER A 71 7.00 52.13 -22.43
CA SER A 71 5.92 52.35 -21.46
C SER A 71 4.51 52.62 -22.02
N ARG A 72 4.37 53.12 -23.27
CA ARG A 72 3.04 53.38 -23.88
C ARG A 72 2.24 52.11 -24.20
N LEU A 73 2.90 50.96 -24.39
CA LEU A 73 2.24 49.67 -24.69
C LEU A 73 1.64 48.97 -23.46
N LEU A 74 1.92 49.44 -22.24
CA LEU A 74 1.39 48.88 -21.00
C LEU A 74 0.08 49.54 -20.56
N TRP A 75 -0.12 50.83 -20.87
CA TRP A 75 -1.29 51.58 -20.43
C TRP A 75 -2.59 51.09 -21.10
N LEU A 76 -2.56 50.88 -22.42
CA LEU A 76 -3.70 50.32 -23.18
C LEU A 76 -4.10 48.91 -22.69
N LYS A 77 -3.12 48.08 -22.31
CA LYS A 77 -3.38 46.75 -21.71
C LYS A 77 -4.02 46.85 -20.31
N SER A 78 -3.73 47.91 -19.55
CA SER A 78 -4.29 48.14 -18.20
C SER A 78 -5.76 48.59 -18.22
N TYR A 79 -6.20 49.26 -19.30
CA TYR A 79 -7.60 49.71 -19.44
C TYR A 79 -8.51 48.54 -19.83
N LEU A 80 -8.13 47.79 -20.88
CA LEU A 80 -8.88 46.61 -21.34
C LEU A 80 -8.98 45.51 -20.27
N SER A 81 -7.94 45.31 -19.45
CA SER A 81 -7.95 44.30 -18.37
C SER A 81 -8.80 44.69 -17.14
N ARG A 82 -9.34 45.91 -17.06
CA ARG A 82 -10.30 46.32 -16.01
C ARG A 82 -11.76 46.03 -16.40
N SER A 83 -12.09 46.02 -17.70
CA SER A 83 -13.46 45.71 -18.18
C SER A 83 -13.87 44.25 -17.92
N LEU A 84 -12.92 43.30 -17.88
CA LEU A 84 -13.20 41.87 -17.71
C LEU A 84 -13.36 41.41 -16.24
N ARG A 85 -13.33 42.30 -15.25
CA ARG A 85 -13.45 41.93 -13.82
C ARG A 85 -14.88 41.84 -13.26
N ARG A 86 -15.93 42.14 -14.05
CA ARG A 86 -17.34 42.04 -13.60
C ARG A 86 -18.20 41.02 -14.34
N PHE A 87 -17.71 40.43 -15.43
CA PHE A 87 -18.49 39.47 -16.23
C PHE A 87 -18.88 38.14 -15.55
N PRO A 88 -18.07 37.49 -14.68
CA PRO A 88 -18.43 36.15 -14.21
C PRO A 88 -19.69 36.12 -13.33
N LEU A 89 -19.96 37.16 -12.53
CA LEU A 89 -21.19 37.21 -11.73
C LEU A 89 -22.45 37.30 -12.59
N PHE A 90 -22.40 38.00 -13.73
CA PHE A 90 -23.57 38.15 -14.61
C PHE A 90 -23.95 36.81 -15.27
N CYS A 91 -22.96 35.98 -15.60
CA CYS A 91 -23.16 34.63 -16.13
C CYS A 91 -23.77 33.65 -15.12
N PHE A 92 -23.64 33.89 -13.80
CA PHE A 92 -24.28 33.06 -12.77
C PHE A 92 -25.74 33.45 -12.45
N LEU A 93 -26.17 34.67 -12.78
CA LEU A 93 -27.52 35.14 -12.47
C LEU A 93 -28.56 34.78 -13.54
N LEU A 94 -28.16 34.77 -14.82
CA LEU A 94 -29.04 34.44 -15.95
C LEU A 94 -29.72 33.04 -15.83
N PRO A 95 -29.01 31.94 -15.51
CA PRO A 95 -29.62 30.61 -15.39
C PRO A 95 -30.63 30.54 -14.24
N LEU A 96 -30.34 31.20 -13.12
CA LEU A 96 -31.23 31.25 -11.96
C LEU A 96 -32.52 32.00 -12.30
N SER A 97 -32.42 33.11 -13.04
CA SER A 97 -33.59 33.86 -13.52
C SER A 97 -34.42 33.09 -14.55
N TYR A 98 -33.79 32.26 -15.39
CA TYR A 98 -34.50 31.39 -16.33
C TYR A 98 -35.32 30.31 -15.60
N PHE A 99 -34.71 29.64 -14.61
CA PHE A 99 -35.39 28.59 -13.83
C PHE A 99 -36.53 29.12 -12.95
N LEU A 100 -36.43 30.38 -12.49
CA LEU A 100 -37.47 31.06 -11.70
C LEU A 100 -38.64 31.61 -12.53
N LEU A 101 -38.53 31.69 -13.86
CA LEU A 101 -39.62 32.12 -14.75
C LEU A 101 -40.31 30.97 -15.52
N SER A 102 -39.84 29.73 -15.36
CA SER A 102 -40.37 28.55 -16.05
C SER A 102 -41.86 28.32 -15.78
N HIS A 103 -42.70 28.61 -16.77
CA HIS A 103 -44.15 28.35 -16.72
C HIS A 103 -44.45 26.84 -16.77
N PRO A 104 -45.50 26.36 -16.07
CA PRO A 104 -45.74 24.92 -15.82
C PRO A 104 -46.26 24.11 -17.03
N ALA A 105 -46.04 24.59 -18.25
CA ALA A 105 -46.56 24.00 -19.50
C ALA A 105 -45.47 23.66 -20.53
N ARG A 106 -44.19 23.61 -20.12
CA ARG A 106 -43.06 23.29 -21.01
C ARG A 106 -42.76 21.79 -21.06
N PRO A 107 -42.39 21.23 -22.24
CA PRO A 107 -42.02 19.83 -22.35
C PRO A 107 -40.62 19.57 -21.79
N PHE A 108 -40.51 18.62 -20.87
CA PHE A 108 -39.30 18.18 -20.16
C PHE A 108 -38.02 18.07 -21.02
N LEU A 109 -38.15 17.66 -22.28
CA LEU A 109 -37.04 17.53 -23.24
C LEU A 109 -36.31 18.86 -23.48
N VAL A 110 -37.03 19.99 -23.50
CA VAL A 110 -36.46 21.33 -23.67
C VAL A 110 -35.69 21.76 -22.42
N ASP A 111 -36.22 21.46 -21.24
CA ASP A 111 -35.55 21.77 -19.97
C ASP A 111 -34.29 20.93 -19.79
N PHE A 112 -34.35 19.63 -20.12
CA PHE A 112 -33.18 18.73 -20.16
C PHE A 112 -32.09 19.22 -21.12
N LEU A 113 -32.46 19.60 -22.35
CA LEU A 113 -31.52 20.19 -23.32
C LEU A 113 -30.91 21.49 -22.80
N SER A 114 -31.69 22.37 -22.16
CA SER A 114 -31.19 23.62 -21.58
C SER A 114 -30.20 23.37 -20.43
N ALA A 115 -30.48 22.39 -19.56
CA ALA A 115 -29.60 22.00 -18.48
C ALA A 115 -28.29 21.35 -18.98
N PHE A 116 -28.36 20.55 -20.05
CA PHE A 116 -27.19 19.96 -20.70
C PHE A 116 -26.30 21.02 -21.36
N VAL A 117 -26.87 21.94 -22.14
CA VAL A 117 -26.15 23.05 -22.78
C VAL A 117 -25.53 23.97 -21.72
N PHE A 118 -26.26 24.29 -20.64
CA PHE A 118 -25.71 25.05 -19.52
C PHE A 118 -24.54 24.33 -18.83
N SER A 119 -24.66 23.02 -18.59
CA SER A 119 -23.59 22.22 -17.96
C SER A 119 -22.32 22.16 -18.83
N ALA A 120 -22.49 22.03 -20.15
CA ALA A 120 -21.38 22.08 -21.11
C ALA A 120 -20.71 23.47 -21.13
N ALA A 121 -21.49 24.55 -21.16
CA ALA A 121 -20.97 25.92 -21.11
C ALA A 121 -20.24 26.22 -19.79
N LEU A 122 -20.77 25.74 -18.66
CA LEU A 122 -20.15 25.84 -17.35
C LEU A 122 -18.79 25.13 -17.34
N LEU A 123 -18.73 23.86 -17.78
CA LEU A 123 -17.48 23.09 -17.88
C LEU A 123 -16.45 23.76 -18.80
N PHE A 124 -16.88 24.30 -19.95
CA PHE A 124 -15.99 25.00 -20.88
C PHE A 124 -15.42 26.29 -20.25
N SER A 125 -16.27 27.10 -19.60
CA SER A 125 -15.84 28.31 -18.90
C SER A 125 -14.89 28.03 -17.72
N LEU A 126 -15.12 26.93 -16.99
CA LEU A 126 -14.27 26.50 -15.89
C LEU A 126 -12.87 26.11 -16.39
N ASN A 127 -12.79 25.34 -17.48
CA ASN A 127 -11.53 24.96 -18.11
C ASN A 127 -10.75 26.18 -18.65
N LEU A 128 -11.43 27.20 -19.19
CA LEU A 128 -10.81 28.46 -19.60
C LEU A 128 -10.31 29.32 -18.41
N ALA A 129 -10.92 29.22 -17.23
CA ALA A 129 -10.51 29.94 -16.02
C ALA A 129 -9.37 29.24 -15.25
N LEU A 130 -9.29 27.92 -15.30
CA LEU A 130 -8.35 27.10 -14.53
C LEU A 130 -6.83 27.32 -14.79
N PRO A 131 -6.31 27.77 -15.96
CA PRO A 131 -4.87 28.02 -16.13
C PRO A 131 -4.37 29.31 -15.43
N ARG A 132 -5.20 30.00 -14.64
CA ARG A 132 -4.86 31.30 -14.02
C ARG A 132 -5.07 31.40 -12.50
N LEU A 133 -5.46 30.33 -11.81
CA LEU A 133 -5.71 30.35 -10.35
C LEU A 133 -4.84 29.32 -9.59
N PRO A 134 -3.81 29.75 -8.82
CA PRO A 134 -2.89 28.84 -8.15
C PRO A 134 -3.48 28.11 -6.93
N SER A 135 -4.64 28.54 -6.42
CA SER A 135 -5.24 28.05 -5.18
C SER A 135 -6.26 26.91 -5.34
N ILE A 136 -6.89 26.74 -6.50
CA ILE A 136 -7.98 25.75 -6.68
C ILE A 136 -7.44 24.30 -6.76
N ARG A 137 -6.18 24.11 -7.19
CA ARG A 137 -5.51 22.79 -7.16
C ARG A 137 -5.42 22.17 -5.75
N LEU A 138 -5.51 22.97 -4.69
CA LEU A 138 -5.52 22.48 -3.30
C LEU A 138 -6.90 22.04 -2.80
N PHE A 139 -8.00 22.52 -3.39
CA PHE A 139 -9.35 22.15 -2.98
C PHE A 139 -9.91 20.96 -3.76
N LEU A 140 -9.74 20.92 -5.10
CA LEU A 140 -10.16 19.76 -5.91
C LEU A 140 -9.33 18.50 -5.63
N ALA A 141 -8.13 18.64 -5.06
CA ALA A 141 -7.34 17.52 -4.56
C ALA A 141 -7.88 16.90 -3.25
N ARG A 142 -8.98 17.44 -2.68
CA ARG A 142 -9.55 17.01 -1.39
C ARG A 142 -10.96 16.40 -1.49
N SER A 143 -11.53 16.33 -2.69
CA SER A 143 -12.89 15.81 -2.95
C SER A 143 -12.94 14.68 -3.99
N LEU A 144 -11.78 14.23 -4.48
CA LEU A 144 -11.64 12.94 -5.15
C LEU A 144 -11.20 11.90 -4.10
N PRO A 145 -11.63 10.63 -4.20
CA PRO A 145 -10.95 9.55 -3.50
C PRO A 145 -9.48 9.58 -3.93
N SER A 146 -8.55 9.67 -2.98
CA SER A 146 -7.14 9.44 -3.32
C SER A 146 -7.06 8.05 -3.96
N PRO A 147 -6.40 7.88 -5.12
CA PRO A 147 -5.88 6.56 -5.43
C PRO A 147 -5.05 6.16 -4.21
N SER A 148 -5.33 5.00 -3.61
CA SER A 148 -4.50 4.46 -2.54
C SER A 148 -3.08 4.42 -3.09
N ARG A 149 -2.15 5.08 -2.41
CA ARG A 149 -0.85 5.41 -2.99
C ARG A 149 -0.11 4.11 -3.28
N THR A 150 -0.16 3.67 -4.53
CA THR A 150 0.35 2.36 -4.91
C THR A 150 1.83 2.29 -4.53
N PRO A 151 2.30 1.12 -4.04
CA PRO A 151 3.73 0.90 -3.86
C PRO A 151 4.44 1.21 -5.18
N LEU A 152 5.16 2.33 -5.23
CA LEU A 152 6.18 2.50 -6.26
C LEU A 152 7.21 1.39 -5.99
N PRO A 153 7.40 0.43 -6.90
CA PRO A 153 8.31 -0.69 -6.65
C PRO A 153 9.70 -0.10 -6.38
N VAL A 154 10.31 -0.52 -5.27
CA VAL A 154 11.52 0.13 -4.74
C VAL A 154 12.71 -0.20 -5.64
N PHE A 155 12.88 0.62 -6.67
CA PHE A 155 13.82 0.41 -7.76
C PHE A 155 15.26 0.64 -7.29
N TRP A 156 16.06 -0.42 -7.27
CA TRP A 156 17.44 -0.36 -6.81
C TRP A 156 18.43 -0.11 -7.96
N SER A 157 19.23 0.93 -7.80
CA SER A 157 20.42 1.23 -8.60
C SER A 157 21.49 1.79 -7.67
N ILE A 158 22.71 1.25 -7.75
CA ILE A 158 23.87 1.67 -6.94
C ILE A 158 24.24 3.14 -7.25
N GLY A 159 24.95 3.78 -6.30
CA GLY A 159 25.20 5.22 -6.23
C GLY A 159 25.96 5.86 -7.41
N SER A 160 26.15 7.17 -7.29
CA SER A 160 26.68 8.05 -8.34
C SER A 160 28.01 7.60 -8.94
N ARG A 161 28.14 7.77 -10.27
CA ARG A 161 29.28 7.33 -11.11
C ARG A 161 30.65 7.63 -10.48
N PRO A 162 31.60 6.67 -10.48
CA PRO A 162 32.94 6.89 -9.95
C PRO A 162 33.78 7.82 -10.86
N LYS A 163 34.85 8.40 -10.30
CA LYS A 163 35.98 8.88 -11.12
C LYS A 163 36.59 7.67 -11.85
N SER A 164 36.90 7.82 -13.14
CA SER A 164 37.23 6.71 -14.04
C SER A 164 38.67 6.22 -13.88
N ASP A 165 38.92 5.39 -12.87
CA ASP A 165 40.20 4.70 -12.70
C ASP A 165 40.27 3.49 -13.65
N ARG A 166 41.24 3.46 -14.58
CA ARG A 166 41.31 2.47 -15.68
C ARG A 166 41.84 1.11 -15.24
N ARG A 167 41.14 0.43 -14.34
CA ARG A 167 41.44 -0.97 -13.96
C ARG A 167 40.75 -1.94 -14.93
N GLY A 168 41.29 -3.16 -15.04
CA GLY A 168 40.92 -4.13 -16.09
C GLY A 168 39.41 -4.40 -16.17
N SER A 169 38.88 -4.39 -17.40
CA SER A 169 37.44 -4.38 -17.71
C SER A 169 36.60 -5.43 -16.96
N SER A 170 37.17 -6.61 -16.70
CA SER A 170 36.55 -7.70 -15.94
C SER A 170 37.49 -8.24 -14.87
N GLY A 171 36.92 -8.72 -13.75
CA GLY A 171 37.68 -9.36 -12.67
C GLY A 171 37.02 -9.20 -11.30
N CYS A 172 37.51 -9.93 -10.30
CA CYS A 172 37.03 -9.82 -8.92
C CYS A 172 37.83 -8.76 -8.13
N TRP A 173 37.11 -7.84 -7.47
CA TRP A 173 37.67 -6.67 -6.77
C TRP A 173 36.76 -6.20 -5.61
N VAL A 174 37.33 -5.43 -4.68
CA VAL A 174 36.59 -4.69 -3.64
C VAL A 174 36.42 -3.24 -4.09
N GLN A 175 35.24 -2.66 -3.90
CA GLN A 175 34.95 -1.24 -4.11
C GLN A 175 34.21 -0.66 -2.90
N VAL A 176 34.83 0.34 -2.27
CA VAL A 176 34.20 1.20 -1.26
C VAL A 176 33.54 2.38 -1.98
N TYR A 177 32.27 2.64 -1.66
CA TYR A 177 31.50 3.76 -2.23
C TYR A 177 31.54 4.98 -1.30
N SER A 178 31.35 6.17 -1.88
CA SER A 178 31.41 7.45 -1.13
C SER A 178 30.34 7.65 -0.05
N ASN A 179 29.36 6.74 0.05
CA ASN A 179 28.34 6.69 1.09
C ASN A 179 28.65 5.67 2.21
N GLY A 180 29.80 5.00 2.17
CA GLY A 180 30.20 3.97 3.13
C GLY A 180 29.71 2.56 2.83
N ASP A 181 28.97 2.35 1.73
CA ASP A 181 28.66 1.01 1.24
C ASP A 181 29.92 0.33 0.66
N VAL A 182 29.97 -1.00 0.69
CA VAL A 182 31.10 -1.78 0.13
C VAL A 182 30.58 -2.92 -0.73
N TYR A 183 31.13 -3.08 -1.94
CA TYR A 183 30.93 -4.27 -2.78
C TYR A 183 32.21 -5.10 -2.85
N GLU A 184 32.06 -6.41 -2.66
CA GLU A 184 33.14 -7.40 -2.77
C GLU A 184 32.66 -8.50 -3.74
N GLY A 185 33.19 -8.51 -4.97
CA GLY A 185 32.64 -9.39 -5.99
C GLY A 185 33.23 -9.23 -7.39
N GLU A 186 32.61 -9.93 -8.33
CA GLU A 186 32.95 -9.92 -9.75
C GLU A 186 32.45 -8.66 -10.48
N TYR A 187 33.29 -8.18 -11.41
CA TYR A 187 32.99 -7.08 -12.31
C TYR A 187 33.08 -7.53 -13.76
N HIS A 188 32.21 -6.99 -14.60
CA HIS A 188 32.27 -7.06 -16.05
C HIS A 188 31.99 -5.67 -16.66
N LYS A 189 32.85 -5.23 -17.58
CA LYS A 189 32.81 -3.89 -18.20
C LYS A 189 32.67 -2.75 -17.18
N GLY A 190 33.35 -2.87 -16.03
CA GLY A 190 33.33 -1.88 -14.95
C GLY A 190 32.03 -1.81 -14.12
N LYS A 191 31.14 -2.82 -14.21
CA LYS A 191 29.93 -2.94 -13.38
C LYS A 191 29.97 -4.25 -12.59
N CYS A 192 29.35 -4.27 -11.40
CA CYS A 192 29.12 -5.50 -10.63
C CYS A 192 28.32 -6.51 -11.47
N SER A 193 28.85 -7.72 -11.66
CA SER A 193 28.28 -8.75 -12.54
C SER A 193 28.89 -10.11 -12.23
N GLY A 194 28.08 -11.15 -12.10
CA GLY A 194 28.50 -12.46 -11.58
C GLY A 194 28.13 -12.60 -10.09
N SER A 195 28.99 -13.23 -9.29
CA SER A 195 28.78 -13.40 -7.85
C SER A 195 29.39 -12.25 -7.03
N GLY A 196 28.69 -11.79 -5.98
CA GLY A 196 29.25 -10.78 -5.08
C GLY A 196 28.38 -10.42 -3.87
N VAL A 197 29.04 -9.85 -2.86
CA VAL A 197 28.43 -9.36 -1.62
C VAL A 197 28.39 -7.83 -1.61
N TYR A 198 27.26 -7.24 -1.24
CA TYR A 198 27.12 -5.79 -1.05
C TYR A 198 26.73 -5.50 0.39
N TYR A 199 27.61 -4.83 1.12
CA TYR A 199 27.38 -4.35 2.48
C TYR A 199 26.78 -2.94 2.40
N TYR A 200 25.53 -2.79 2.86
CA TYR A 200 24.93 -1.47 3.01
C TYR A 200 25.34 -0.86 4.35
N TYR A 201 25.87 0.35 4.36
CA TYR A 201 26.28 1.04 5.58
C TYR A 201 25.12 1.09 6.60
N MET A 202 25.38 0.53 7.79
CA MET A 202 24.44 0.38 8.91
C MET A 202 23.06 -0.24 8.62
N SER A 203 22.80 -0.80 7.43
CA SER A 203 21.43 -1.18 7.01
C SER A 203 21.26 -2.59 6.47
N GLY A 204 22.34 -3.36 6.33
CA GLY A 204 22.30 -4.80 6.05
C GLY A 204 23.33 -5.25 5.03
N ARG A 205 23.08 -6.39 4.37
CA ARG A 205 23.85 -6.84 3.20
C ARG A 205 23.03 -7.71 2.25
N TYR A 206 23.46 -7.74 0.99
CA TYR A 206 23.03 -8.69 -0.04
C TYR A 206 24.17 -9.67 -0.35
N GLU A 207 23.87 -10.96 -0.44
CA GLU A 207 24.76 -12.04 -0.89
C GLU A 207 24.10 -12.76 -2.09
N GLY A 208 24.66 -12.70 -3.30
CA GLY A 208 24.06 -13.41 -4.44
C GLY A 208 24.57 -13.00 -5.81
N ASP A 209 23.71 -13.20 -6.81
CA ASP A 209 23.95 -12.98 -8.23
C ASP A 209 23.72 -11.53 -8.66
N TRP A 210 24.45 -11.10 -9.69
CA TRP A 210 24.50 -9.73 -10.20
C TRP A 210 24.52 -9.67 -11.73
N VAL A 211 23.79 -8.71 -12.30
CA VAL A 211 23.88 -8.34 -13.72
C VAL A 211 23.84 -6.82 -13.84
N ASP A 212 24.77 -6.24 -14.61
CA ASP A 212 24.81 -4.81 -14.95
C ASP A 212 24.72 -3.82 -13.76
N GLY A 213 25.21 -4.20 -12.57
CA GLY A 213 25.14 -3.38 -11.35
C GLY A 213 23.84 -3.50 -10.55
N LYS A 214 23.03 -4.55 -10.78
CA LYS A 214 21.78 -4.85 -10.07
C LYS A 214 21.72 -6.30 -9.59
N TYR A 215 20.87 -6.56 -8.60
CA TYR A 215 20.45 -7.92 -8.22
C TYR A 215 19.63 -8.56 -9.35
N ASP A 216 20.11 -9.66 -9.92
CA ASP A 216 19.42 -10.40 -10.99
C ASP A 216 19.90 -11.86 -10.94
N GLY A 217 18.99 -12.83 -10.90
CA GLY A 217 19.30 -14.22 -10.54
C GLY A 217 18.82 -14.57 -9.13
N TYR A 218 19.65 -15.21 -8.31
CA TYR A 218 19.31 -15.66 -6.96
C TYR A 218 20.13 -14.92 -5.89
N GLY A 219 19.53 -14.68 -4.73
CA GLY A 219 20.23 -13.99 -3.65
C GLY A 219 19.54 -14.01 -2.29
N VAL A 220 20.32 -13.59 -1.29
CA VAL A 220 19.94 -13.49 0.11
C VAL A 220 20.20 -12.07 0.59
N GLU A 221 19.15 -11.31 0.90
CA GLU A 221 19.26 -9.99 1.53
C GLU A 221 18.93 -10.12 3.02
N THR A 222 19.78 -9.55 3.88
CA THR A 222 19.61 -9.54 5.34
C THR A 222 19.70 -8.11 5.83
N TRP A 223 18.64 -7.58 6.43
CA TRP A 223 18.57 -6.20 6.90
C TRP A 223 19.05 -6.09 8.35
N ALA A 224 19.53 -4.90 8.74
CA ALA A 224 20.12 -4.67 10.07
C ALA A 224 19.20 -4.97 11.26
N ARG A 225 17.87 -4.96 11.07
CA ARG A 225 16.87 -5.32 12.10
C ARG A 225 16.57 -6.82 12.21
N GLY A 226 17.19 -7.67 11.40
CA GLY A 226 17.01 -9.13 11.45
C GLY A 226 16.07 -9.72 10.40
N SER A 227 15.27 -8.89 9.70
CA SER A 227 14.52 -9.32 8.51
C SER A 227 15.46 -9.96 7.47
N ARG A 228 14.99 -10.97 6.73
CA ARG A 228 15.80 -11.66 5.71
C ARG A 228 14.96 -12.22 4.57
N PHE A 229 15.40 -11.97 3.34
CA PHE A 229 14.88 -12.59 2.12
C PHE A 229 15.82 -13.67 1.60
N ARG A 230 15.27 -14.72 1.01
CA ARG A 230 16.00 -15.75 0.26
C ARG A 230 15.17 -16.14 -0.96
N GLY A 231 15.66 -15.90 -2.17
CA GLY A 231 14.91 -16.23 -3.38
C GLY A 231 15.46 -15.57 -4.63
N GLN A 232 14.58 -15.37 -5.60
CA GLN A 232 14.89 -14.79 -6.90
C GLN A 232 14.79 -13.25 -6.92
N TYR A 233 15.60 -12.65 -7.80
CA TYR A 233 15.64 -11.22 -8.11
C TYR A 233 15.65 -11.02 -9.62
N ARG A 234 15.06 -9.90 -10.07
CA ARG A 234 15.17 -9.42 -11.45
C ARG A 234 15.25 -7.89 -11.46
N GLN A 235 16.27 -7.34 -12.11
CA GLN A 235 16.51 -5.91 -12.26
C GLN A 235 16.47 -5.12 -10.94
N GLY A 236 17.02 -5.71 -9.87
CA GLY A 236 17.07 -5.16 -8.51
C GLY A 236 15.86 -5.51 -7.65
N LEU A 237 14.73 -5.95 -8.22
CA LEU A 237 13.50 -6.23 -7.48
C LEU A 237 13.36 -7.72 -7.16
N ARG A 238 12.78 -8.06 -6.00
CA ARG A 238 12.35 -9.43 -5.69
C ARG A 238 11.34 -9.90 -6.75
N HIS A 239 11.58 -11.07 -7.33
CA HIS A 239 10.70 -11.67 -8.34
C HIS A 239 10.74 -13.20 -8.24
N GLY A 240 9.97 -13.93 -9.06
CA GLY A 240 9.93 -15.39 -9.05
C GLY A 240 9.49 -15.92 -7.67
N TYR A 241 10.16 -16.95 -7.18
CA TYR A 241 9.85 -17.57 -5.89
C TYR A 241 10.86 -17.21 -4.80
N GLY A 242 10.38 -17.05 -3.56
CA GLY A 242 11.23 -16.75 -2.41
C GLY A 242 10.52 -16.67 -1.06
N VAL A 243 11.31 -16.74 0.00
CA VAL A 243 10.88 -16.56 1.40
C VAL A 243 11.33 -15.20 1.90
N TYR A 244 10.43 -14.46 2.55
CA TYR A 244 10.74 -13.30 3.36
C TYR A 244 10.36 -13.56 4.81
N ARG A 245 11.33 -13.50 5.73
CA ARG A 245 11.08 -13.47 7.18
C ARG A 245 11.22 -12.03 7.68
N PHE A 246 10.23 -11.56 8.42
CA PHE A 246 10.22 -10.24 9.04
C PHE A 246 10.99 -10.24 10.36
N TYR A 247 11.45 -9.07 10.82
CA TYR A 247 11.99 -8.92 12.17
C TYR A 247 10.90 -9.13 13.25
N THR A 248 9.62 -9.00 12.90
CA THR A 248 8.43 -9.25 13.73
C THR A 248 8.08 -10.73 13.89
N GLY A 249 8.97 -11.66 13.49
CA GLY A 249 8.71 -13.09 13.56
C GLY A 249 7.94 -13.65 12.36
N ASP A 250 7.03 -12.86 11.76
CA ASP A 250 6.22 -13.22 10.60
C ASP A 250 7.04 -13.75 9.41
N MET A 251 6.40 -14.53 8.52
CA MET A 251 7.02 -15.10 7.33
C MET A 251 6.06 -15.22 6.15
N PHE A 252 6.47 -14.70 4.99
CA PHE A 252 5.86 -14.99 3.69
C PHE A 252 6.72 -15.98 2.91
N SER A 253 6.09 -16.96 2.27
CA SER A 253 6.70 -17.98 1.41
C SER A 253 5.86 -18.15 0.16
N GLY A 254 6.35 -17.76 -1.01
CA GLY A 254 5.54 -17.82 -2.23
C GLY A 254 6.13 -17.09 -3.42
N GLU A 255 5.25 -16.65 -4.31
CA GLU A 255 5.60 -15.91 -5.53
C GLU A 255 5.67 -14.39 -5.32
N TRP A 256 6.51 -13.75 -6.13
CA TRP A 256 6.88 -12.35 -6.05
C TRP A 256 6.88 -11.70 -7.43
N THR A 257 6.27 -10.51 -7.55
CA THR A 257 6.37 -9.68 -8.77
C THR A 257 6.69 -8.24 -8.41
N SER A 258 7.73 -7.71 -9.06
CA SER A 258 8.20 -6.32 -8.92
C SER A 258 8.36 -5.86 -7.47
N GLY A 259 8.91 -6.72 -6.61
CA GLY A 259 9.15 -6.43 -5.19
C GLY A 259 8.00 -6.72 -4.23
N GLN A 260 6.81 -7.09 -4.71
CA GLN A 260 5.61 -7.38 -3.91
C GLN A 260 5.23 -8.86 -4.00
N SER A 261 4.48 -9.39 -3.02
CA SER A 261 3.86 -10.72 -3.14
C SER A 261 2.74 -10.72 -4.19
N HIS A 262 2.68 -11.79 -4.97
CA HIS A 262 1.75 -11.97 -6.09
C HIS A 262 1.59 -13.47 -6.37
N GLY A 263 0.48 -13.92 -6.95
CA GLY A 263 0.26 -15.34 -7.22
C GLY A 263 0.07 -16.14 -5.92
N CYS A 264 0.34 -17.45 -5.95
CA CYS A 264 0.12 -18.32 -4.80
C CYS A 264 1.21 -18.15 -3.72
N GLY A 265 0.81 -18.21 -2.44
CA GLY A 265 1.72 -18.06 -1.32
C GLY A 265 1.15 -18.49 0.03
N VAL A 266 2.05 -18.56 1.00
CA VAL A 266 1.79 -18.86 2.42
C VAL A 266 2.23 -17.65 3.24
N HIS A 267 1.37 -17.16 4.13
CA HIS A 267 1.73 -16.14 5.12
C HIS A 267 1.48 -16.69 6.53
N THR A 268 2.56 -16.95 7.26
CA THR A 268 2.53 -17.37 8.66
C THR A 268 2.85 -16.18 9.54
N CYS A 269 1.95 -15.83 10.46
CA CYS A 269 2.14 -14.78 11.45
C CYS A 269 2.99 -15.29 12.63
N GLU A 270 3.63 -14.38 13.38
CA GLU A 270 4.33 -14.74 14.63
C GLU A 270 3.40 -15.43 15.64
N ASP A 271 2.12 -15.06 15.66
CA ASP A 271 1.10 -15.62 16.55
C ASP A 271 0.62 -17.05 16.18
N GLY A 272 1.22 -17.66 15.15
CA GLY A 272 0.89 -18.99 14.67
C GLY A 272 -0.26 -19.06 13.67
N SER A 273 -1.00 -17.95 13.45
CA SER A 273 -2.00 -17.90 12.39
C SER A 273 -1.35 -18.09 11.00
N ARG A 274 -2.04 -18.76 10.08
CA ARG A 274 -1.50 -19.10 8.76
C ARG A 274 -2.53 -18.94 7.64
N TYR A 275 -2.23 -18.10 6.67
CA TYR A 275 -2.91 -18.06 5.37
C TYR A 275 -2.18 -18.92 4.34
N VAL A 276 -2.94 -19.57 3.47
CA VAL A 276 -2.47 -20.16 2.21
C VAL A 276 -3.47 -19.78 1.13
N GLY A 277 -3.00 -19.20 0.02
CA GLY A 277 -3.90 -18.76 -1.04
C GLY A 277 -3.25 -17.81 -2.04
N GLU A 278 -4.08 -17.14 -2.82
CA GLU A 278 -3.65 -16.13 -3.79
C GLU A 278 -3.33 -14.77 -3.13
N PHE A 279 -2.36 -14.08 -3.72
CA PHE A 279 -1.92 -12.72 -3.38
C PHE A 279 -1.88 -11.84 -4.62
N LYS A 280 -2.16 -10.54 -4.45
CA LYS A 280 -2.18 -9.58 -5.55
C LYS A 280 -1.75 -8.19 -5.06
N TRP A 281 -0.50 -7.82 -5.35
CA TRP A 281 0.11 -6.54 -4.93
C TRP A 281 0.21 -6.39 -3.39
N GLY A 282 0.73 -7.42 -2.73
CA GLY A 282 0.97 -7.39 -1.28
C GLY A 282 -0.18 -7.88 -0.40
N VAL A 283 -1.40 -7.93 -0.91
CA VAL A 283 -2.63 -8.27 -0.16
C VAL A 283 -3.22 -9.62 -0.58
N LYS A 284 -3.94 -10.30 0.31
CA LYS A 284 -4.71 -11.53 -0.01
C LYS A 284 -5.81 -11.22 -1.02
N HIS A 285 -6.03 -12.13 -1.95
CA HIS A 285 -7.01 -12.03 -3.03
C HIS A 285 -7.45 -13.43 -3.47
N GLY A 286 -8.37 -13.53 -4.43
CA GLY A 286 -8.69 -14.80 -5.09
C GLY A 286 -9.19 -15.86 -4.10
N LEU A 287 -8.72 -17.10 -4.24
CA LEU A 287 -9.04 -18.20 -3.32
C LEU A 287 -7.95 -18.38 -2.26
N GLY A 288 -8.37 -18.75 -1.04
CA GLY A 288 -7.45 -19.12 0.02
C GLY A 288 -8.11 -19.58 1.31
N HIS A 289 -7.33 -20.24 2.16
CA HIS A 289 -7.73 -20.65 3.50
C HIS A 289 -6.84 -20.00 4.57
N TYR A 290 -7.45 -19.65 5.70
CA TYR A 290 -6.81 -19.00 6.85
C TYR A 290 -7.12 -19.79 8.11
N HIS A 291 -6.07 -20.27 8.77
CA HIS A 291 -6.13 -20.86 10.11
C HIS A 291 -5.79 -19.78 11.12
N PHE A 292 -6.71 -19.47 12.03
CA PHE A 292 -6.56 -18.43 13.04
C PHE A 292 -5.92 -19.02 14.32
N ARG A 293 -5.17 -18.20 15.08
CA ARG A 293 -4.57 -18.58 16.38
C ARG A 293 -5.60 -19.11 17.40
N ASN A 294 -6.85 -18.63 17.36
CA ASN A 294 -7.91 -19.09 18.27
C ASN A 294 -8.48 -20.48 17.89
N GLY A 295 -8.03 -21.09 16.79
CA GLY A 295 -8.52 -22.36 16.27
C GLY A 295 -9.65 -22.25 15.24
N ASP A 296 -10.13 -21.05 14.94
CA ASP A 296 -11.07 -20.84 13.82
C ASP A 296 -10.36 -21.10 12.48
N VAL A 297 -11.15 -21.43 11.44
CA VAL A 297 -10.66 -21.64 10.07
C VAL A 297 -11.65 -21.05 9.07
N TYR A 298 -11.18 -20.22 8.15
CA TYR A 298 -11.93 -19.81 6.95
C TYR A 298 -11.33 -20.45 5.70
N ALA A 299 -12.16 -20.86 4.76
CA ALA A 299 -11.76 -21.23 3.40
C ALA A 299 -12.77 -20.72 2.38
N GLY A 300 -12.29 -20.01 1.35
CA GLY A 300 -13.15 -19.40 0.33
C GLY A 300 -12.49 -18.23 -0.38
N GLU A 301 -13.29 -17.26 -0.80
CA GLU A 301 -12.85 -16.10 -1.57
C GLU A 301 -12.34 -14.94 -0.69
N TYR A 302 -11.40 -14.17 -1.24
CA TYR A 302 -10.74 -13.01 -0.63
C TYR A 302 -10.69 -11.81 -1.57
N PHE A 303 -10.94 -10.62 -1.02
CA PHE A 303 -10.76 -9.36 -1.71
C PHE A 303 -10.07 -8.34 -0.78
N ALA A 304 -8.86 -7.92 -1.15
CA ALA A 304 -8.07 -6.91 -0.43
C ALA A 304 -7.96 -7.18 1.08
N ASP A 305 -7.35 -8.32 1.41
CA ASP A 305 -7.17 -8.87 2.77
C ASP A 305 -8.44 -9.28 3.54
N LYS A 306 -9.64 -9.04 2.99
CA LYS A 306 -10.93 -9.37 3.62
C LYS A 306 -11.57 -10.62 3.02
N MET A 307 -12.29 -11.37 3.85
CA MET A 307 -13.20 -12.44 3.40
C MET A 307 -14.32 -11.81 2.58
N HIS A 308 -14.58 -12.36 1.39
CA HIS A 308 -15.49 -11.81 0.37
C HIS A 308 -16.10 -12.98 -0.41
N GLY A 309 -17.07 -12.75 -1.30
CA GLY A 309 -17.57 -13.78 -2.23
C GLY A 309 -18.22 -14.94 -1.48
N PHE A 310 -17.93 -16.18 -1.86
CA PHE A 310 -18.41 -17.38 -1.15
C PHE A 310 -17.32 -18.04 -0.29
N GLY A 311 -17.70 -18.56 0.87
CA GLY A 311 -16.77 -19.24 1.76
C GLY A 311 -17.38 -19.88 3.00
N VAL A 312 -16.63 -20.82 3.58
CA VAL A 312 -16.96 -21.55 4.80
C VAL A 312 -16.08 -21.06 5.95
N TYR A 313 -16.68 -20.77 7.10
CA TYR A 313 -15.99 -20.45 8.35
C TYR A 313 -16.34 -21.51 9.40
N GLY A 314 -15.36 -22.30 9.82
CA GLY A 314 -15.46 -23.19 10.98
C GLY A 314 -14.94 -22.46 12.22
N PHE A 315 -15.72 -22.47 13.28
CA PHE A 315 -15.34 -21.89 14.57
C PHE A 315 -14.72 -22.97 15.48
N ALA A 316 -13.74 -22.61 16.31
CA ALA A 316 -13.10 -23.50 17.29
C ALA A 316 -14.11 -24.11 18.29
N ASN A 317 -15.19 -23.39 18.57
CA ASN A 317 -16.32 -23.86 19.37
C ASN A 317 -17.22 -24.89 18.62
N GLY A 318 -16.86 -25.33 17.42
CA GLY A 318 -17.60 -26.32 16.62
C GLY A 318 -18.86 -25.78 15.95
N HIS A 319 -19.06 -24.46 15.90
CA HIS A 319 -20.04 -23.85 15.00
C HIS A 319 -19.46 -23.75 13.57
N ARG A 320 -20.33 -23.53 12.58
CA ARG A 320 -19.95 -23.35 11.17
C ARG A 320 -20.85 -22.32 10.49
N TYR A 321 -20.30 -21.48 9.63
CA TYR A 321 -21.06 -20.70 8.66
C TYR A 321 -20.69 -21.10 7.23
N GLU A 322 -21.68 -21.15 6.35
CA GLU A 322 -21.53 -21.46 4.93
C GLU A 322 -22.41 -20.52 4.12
N GLY A 323 -21.81 -19.70 3.25
CA GLY A 323 -22.57 -18.78 2.42
C GLY A 323 -21.73 -17.63 1.89
N ALA A 324 -22.39 -16.50 1.64
CA ALA A 324 -21.77 -15.32 1.09
C ALA A 324 -21.18 -14.37 2.16
N TRP A 325 -20.15 -13.64 1.74
CA TRP A 325 -19.32 -12.76 2.56
C TRP A 325 -19.08 -11.42 1.87
N HIS A 326 -19.04 -10.35 2.66
CA HIS A 326 -18.72 -9.01 2.18
C HIS A 326 -17.93 -8.26 3.25
N GLU A 327 -16.76 -7.73 2.86
CA GLU A 327 -15.90 -6.92 3.73
C GLU A 327 -15.56 -7.56 5.10
N GLY A 328 -15.41 -8.89 5.13
CA GLY A 328 -15.15 -9.66 6.36
C GLY A 328 -16.39 -10.04 7.17
N ARG A 329 -17.61 -9.73 6.70
CA ARG A 329 -18.87 -10.02 7.40
C ARG A 329 -19.73 -11.01 6.62
N ARG A 330 -20.54 -11.81 7.34
CA ARG A 330 -21.62 -12.63 6.76
C ARG A 330 -22.64 -11.72 6.08
N GLN A 331 -22.91 -11.91 4.79
CA GLN A 331 -23.73 -11.01 3.99
C GLN A 331 -24.38 -11.77 2.82
N GLY A 332 -25.67 -11.52 2.55
CA GLY A 332 -26.39 -12.25 1.51
C GLY A 332 -26.88 -13.62 2.01
N LEU A 333 -26.99 -14.61 1.13
CA LEU A 333 -27.54 -15.91 1.49
C LEU A 333 -26.51 -16.81 2.18
N GLY A 334 -26.92 -17.47 3.27
CA GLY A 334 -26.08 -18.44 3.97
C GLY A 334 -26.78 -19.18 5.10
N MET A 335 -26.09 -20.20 5.59
CA MET A 335 -26.52 -21.06 6.70
C MET A 335 -25.46 -21.06 7.79
N TYR A 336 -25.92 -20.95 9.03
CA TYR A 336 -25.12 -21.12 10.24
C TYR A 336 -25.56 -22.40 10.93
N THR A 337 -24.61 -23.27 11.29
CA THR A 337 -24.83 -24.54 11.99
C THR A 337 -24.19 -24.47 13.37
N PHE A 338 -24.97 -24.72 14.40
CA PHE A 338 -24.52 -24.79 15.79
C PHE A 338 -23.89 -26.15 16.11
N ARG A 339 -23.16 -26.26 17.23
CA ARG A 339 -22.45 -27.51 17.63
C ARG A 339 -23.43 -28.68 17.88
N ASN A 340 -24.65 -28.38 18.28
CA ASN A 340 -25.74 -29.35 18.50
C ASN A 340 -26.43 -29.81 17.20
N GLY A 341 -26.05 -29.27 16.03
CA GLY A 341 -26.65 -29.59 14.73
C GLY A 341 -27.84 -28.72 14.35
N GLU A 342 -28.30 -27.80 15.20
CA GLU A 342 -29.33 -26.81 14.84
C GLU A 342 -28.81 -25.88 13.74
N THR A 343 -29.71 -25.40 12.86
CA THR A 343 -29.35 -24.51 11.75
C THR A 343 -30.19 -23.24 11.69
N GLN A 344 -29.53 -22.12 11.39
CA GLN A 344 -30.15 -20.84 11.05
C GLN A 344 -29.77 -20.51 9.61
N SER A 345 -30.75 -20.58 8.70
CA SER A 345 -30.57 -20.40 7.26
C SER A 345 -31.41 -19.25 6.74
N GLY A 346 -30.87 -18.40 5.86
CA GLY A 346 -31.59 -17.22 5.37
C GLY A 346 -30.71 -16.15 4.73
N HIS A 347 -31.20 -14.91 4.73
CA HIS A 347 -30.46 -13.71 4.36
C HIS A 347 -29.78 -13.09 5.58
N TRP A 348 -28.50 -12.74 5.42
CA TRP A 348 -27.66 -12.13 6.42
C TRP A 348 -27.30 -10.71 5.99
N GLN A 349 -27.33 -9.76 6.93
CA GLN A 349 -26.89 -8.40 6.70
C GLN A 349 -25.94 -7.96 7.82
N ASN A 350 -24.78 -7.41 7.44
CA ASN A 350 -23.75 -6.91 8.37
C ASN A 350 -23.30 -7.91 9.46
N GLY A 351 -23.46 -9.22 9.24
CA GLY A 351 -23.15 -10.26 10.23
C GLY A 351 -24.35 -10.81 11.02
N VAL A 352 -25.54 -10.22 10.92
CA VAL A 352 -26.78 -10.63 11.62
C VAL A 352 -27.71 -11.37 10.66
N LEU A 353 -28.48 -12.35 11.13
CA LEU A 353 -29.56 -12.96 10.36
C LEU A 353 -30.73 -11.96 10.28
N ASP A 354 -31.00 -11.49 9.07
CA ASP A 354 -32.00 -10.47 8.76
C ASP A 354 -33.35 -11.12 8.43
N ILE A 355 -33.34 -12.13 7.55
CA ILE A 355 -34.54 -12.85 7.14
C ILE A 355 -34.30 -14.36 7.19
N PRO A 356 -35.07 -15.14 7.98
CA PRO A 356 -34.99 -16.60 7.97
C PRO A 356 -35.57 -17.21 6.68
N SER A 357 -35.11 -18.41 6.33
CA SER A 357 -35.62 -19.16 5.19
C SER A 357 -36.76 -20.12 5.57
N THR A 358 -37.72 -20.28 4.65
CA THR A 358 -38.91 -21.12 4.85
C THR A 358 -38.91 -22.32 3.91
N GLN A 359 -39.26 -23.49 4.45
CA GLN A 359 -39.31 -24.76 3.71
C GLN A 359 -40.65 -25.00 2.97
N ASN A 360 -41.74 -24.37 3.41
CA ASN A 360 -43.07 -24.61 2.84
C ASN A 360 -43.34 -23.79 1.57
N THR A 361 -43.43 -24.48 0.42
CA THR A 361 -44.01 -23.96 -0.83
C THR A 361 -45.55 -23.84 -0.79
N SER A 362 -46.18 -24.31 0.29
CA SER A 362 -47.63 -24.52 0.43
C SER A 362 -48.38 -23.43 1.20
N CYS A 363 -47.70 -22.40 1.71
CA CYS A 363 -48.34 -21.29 2.41
C CYS A 363 -48.27 -20.01 1.56
N PRO A 364 -49.38 -19.27 1.36
CA PRO A 364 -49.35 -17.99 0.65
C PRO A 364 -48.53 -16.94 1.40
N VAL A 365 -47.27 -16.78 0.98
CA VAL A 365 -46.49 -15.53 1.03
C VAL A 365 -46.58 -14.77 2.36
N CYS A 366 -45.72 -15.13 3.32
CA CYS A 366 -45.11 -14.09 4.14
C CYS A 366 -44.10 -13.37 3.21
N PRO A 367 -44.34 -12.10 2.78
CA PRO A 367 -43.67 -11.50 1.63
C PRO A 367 -42.18 -11.22 1.85
N VAL A 368 -41.69 -11.43 3.07
CA VAL A 368 -40.30 -11.23 3.47
C VAL A 368 -39.47 -12.51 3.27
N ALA A 369 -40.05 -13.70 3.42
CA ALA A 369 -39.30 -14.94 3.66
C ALA A 369 -38.40 -15.41 2.49
N VAL A 370 -37.21 -15.91 2.82
CA VAL A 370 -36.27 -16.46 1.82
C VAL A 370 -36.66 -17.89 1.45
N ASN A 371 -36.75 -18.19 0.15
CA ASN A 371 -36.92 -19.57 -0.33
C ASN A 371 -35.66 -20.41 0.00
N HIS A 372 -35.83 -21.46 0.80
CA HIS A 372 -34.75 -22.30 1.32
C HIS A 372 -33.81 -22.88 0.23
N SER A 373 -34.34 -23.22 -0.95
CA SER A 373 -33.52 -23.72 -2.07
C SER A 373 -32.41 -22.76 -2.50
N LYS A 374 -32.66 -21.44 -2.45
CA LYS A 374 -31.64 -20.43 -2.77
C LYS A 374 -30.51 -20.39 -1.74
N VAL A 375 -30.81 -20.69 -0.47
CA VAL A 375 -29.79 -20.79 0.58
C VAL A 375 -28.95 -22.05 0.39
N LEU A 376 -29.57 -23.19 0.07
CA LEU A 376 -28.84 -24.43 -0.22
C LEU A 376 -27.87 -24.26 -1.41
N ASN A 377 -28.27 -23.56 -2.46
CA ASN A 377 -27.37 -23.22 -3.57
C ASN A 377 -26.18 -22.36 -3.10
N ALA A 378 -26.40 -21.33 -2.27
CA ALA A 378 -25.34 -20.49 -1.73
C ALA A 378 -24.39 -21.26 -0.79
N VAL A 379 -24.90 -22.23 -0.02
CA VAL A 379 -24.11 -23.17 0.78
C VAL A 379 -23.27 -24.08 -0.12
N GLN A 380 -23.82 -24.55 -1.24
CA GLN A 380 -23.09 -25.39 -2.19
C GLN A 380 -21.94 -24.64 -2.88
N GLU A 381 -22.15 -23.38 -3.29
CA GLU A 381 -21.07 -22.54 -3.83
C GLU A 381 -20.02 -22.20 -2.77
N ALA A 382 -20.42 -21.94 -1.51
CA ALA A 382 -19.49 -21.75 -0.40
C ALA A 382 -18.61 -22.99 -0.13
N ARG A 383 -19.19 -24.19 -0.18
CA ARG A 383 -18.43 -25.46 -0.08
C ARG A 383 -17.47 -25.62 -1.26
N ARG A 384 -17.92 -25.38 -2.49
CA ARG A 384 -17.08 -25.46 -3.69
C ARG A 384 -15.93 -24.43 -3.67
N ALA A 385 -16.18 -23.22 -3.17
CA ALA A 385 -15.15 -22.19 -2.98
C ALA A 385 -14.13 -22.63 -1.91
N ALA A 386 -14.60 -23.19 -0.79
CA ALA A 386 -13.75 -23.72 0.26
C ALA A 386 -12.89 -24.92 -0.21
N GLU A 387 -13.47 -25.86 -0.96
CA GLU A 387 -12.76 -27.00 -1.56
C GLU A 387 -11.64 -26.53 -2.48
N LYS A 388 -11.94 -25.63 -3.44
CA LYS A 388 -10.93 -25.03 -4.32
C LYS A 388 -9.87 -24.23 -3.54
N ALA A 389 -10.25 -23.58 -2.43
CA ALA A 389 -9.34 -22.84 -1.57
C ALA A 389 -8.35 -23.75 -0.80
N TYR A 390 -8.64 -25.05 -0.64
CA TYR A 390 -7.67 -26.05 -0.15
C TYR A 390 -6.83 -26.68 -1.26
N ASP A 391 -7.35 -26.71 -2.50
CA ASP A 391 -6.66 -27.21 -3.70
C ASP A 391 -5.72 -26.16 -4.34
N VAL A 392 -5.59 -24.97 -3.74
CA VAL A 392 -4.69 -23.91 -4.24
C VAL A 392 -3.24 -24.41 -4.37
N ASP A 393 -2.69 -24.12 -5.53
CA ASP A 393 -1.40 -24.56 -6.07
C ASP A 393 -0.25 -24.46 -5.04
N LYS A 394 0.25 -25.62 -4.57
CA LYS A 394 1.26 -25.72 -3.50
C LYS A 394 2.64 -25.27 -3.98
N VAL A 395 2.93 -23.99 -3.77
CA VAL A 395 4.21 -23.35 -4.15
C VAL A 395 5.44 -23.82 -3.36
N ASP A 396 5.28 -24.61 -2.29
CA ASP A 396 6.36 -25.02 -1.40
C ASP A 396 7.57 -25.62 -2.13
N GLU A 397 7.37 -26.48 -3.13
CA GLU A 397 8.47 -27.08 -3.90
C GLU A 397 9.22 -26.05 -4.76
N ARG A 398 8.47 -25.15 -5.43
CA ARG A 398 9.03 -24.03 -6.22
C ARG A 398 9.82 -23.06 -5.34
N VAL A 399 9.31 -22.74 -4.15
CA VAL A 399 9.99 -21.87 -3.18
C VAL A 399 11.21 -22.56 -2.59
N ASN A 400 11.13 -23.84 -2.21
CA ASN A 400 12.26 -24.60 -1.67
C ASN A 400 13.41 -24.70 -2.69
N ARG A 401 13.12 -24.96 -3.97
CA ARG A 401 14.11 -24.92 -5.05
C ARG A 401 14.78 -23.54 -5.18
N ALA A 402 14.00 -22.46 -5.11
CA ALA A 402 14.51 -21.09 -5.18
C ALA A 402 15.34 -20.67 -3.95
N VAL A 403 14.94 -21.08 -2.73
CA VAL A 403 15.70 -20.85 -1.49
C VAL A 403 17.02 -21.64 -1.50
N ALA A 404 17.00 -22.89 -1.99
CA ALA A 404 18.22 -23.68 -2.16
C ALA A 404 19.19 -23.04 -3.17
N ALA A 405 18.68 -22.51 -4.28
CA ALA A 405 19.47 -21.76 -5.26
C ALA A 405 20.04 -20.45 -4.67
N ALA A 406 19.22 -19.66 -3.94
CA ALA A 406 19.67 -18.45 -3.24
C ALA A 406 20.76 -18.73 -2.21
N ASN A 407 20.68 -19.84 -1.45
CA ASN A 407 21.74 -20.24 -0.53
C ASN A 407 23.05 -20.63 -1.26
N ARG A 408 22.95 -21.24 -2.46
CA ARG A 408 24.14 -21.53 -3.30
C ARG A 408 24.77 -20.25 -3.85
N ALA A 409 23.97 -19.34 -4.41
CA ALA A 409 24.44 -18.04 -4.90
C ALA A 409 25.09 -17.21 -3.78
N ALA A 410 24.48 -17.17 -2.59
CA ALA A 410 25.04 -16.49 -1.43
C ALA A 410 26.36 -17.11 -0.92
N ASN A 411 26.52 -18.44 -1.01
CA ASN A 411 27.80 -19.11 -0.73
C ASN A 411 28.87 -18.78 -1.79
N ALA A 412 28.52 -18.80 -3.08
CA ALA A 412 29.42 -18.42 -4.16
C ALA A 412 29.88 -16.95 -4.02
N ALA A 413 28.94 -16.03 -3.79
CA ALA A 413 29.20 -14.63 -3.49
C ALA A 413 30.22 -14.44 -2.35
N ARG A 414 30.07 -15.15 -1.22
CA ARG A 414 31.04 -15.11 -0.12
C ARG A 414 32.42 -15.66 -0.49
N VAL A 415 32.51 -16.73 -1.27
CA VAL A 415 33.81 -17.25 -1.75
C VAL A 415 34.49 -16.26 -2.71
N VAL A 416 33.72 -15.59 -3.57
CA VAL A 416 34.22 -14.57 -4.48
C VAL A 416 34.67 -13.31 -3.72
N ALA A 417 33.91 -12.86 -2.71
CA ALA A 417 34.26 -11.74 -1.83
C ALA A 417 35.59 -11.98 -1.09
N VAL A 418 35.80 -13.17 -0.52
CA VAL A 418 37.09 -13.53 0.12
C VAL A 418 38.25 -13.47 -0.89
N ARG A 419 38.05 -13.92 -2.13
CA ARG A 419 39.05 -13.79 -3.20
C ARG A 419 39.30 -12.33 -3.58
N ALA A 420 38.28 -11.47 -3.54
CA ALA A 420 38.40 -10.02 -3.76
C ALA A 420 39.34 -9.38 -2.73
N ALA A 421 39.08 -9.63 -1.45
CA ALA A 421 39.85 -9.10 -0.32
C ALA A 421 41.30 -9.62 -0.33
N GLN A 422 41.53 -10.92 -0.55
CA GLN A 422 42.87 -11.50 -0.65
C GLN A 422 43.69 -10.95 -1.83
N LYS A 423 43.02 -10.57 -2.94
CA LYS A 423 43.67 -9.92 -4.08
C LYS A 423 43.99 -8.45 -3.80
N GLN A 424 43.16 -7.79 -2.99
CA GLN A 424 43.43 -6.42 -2.53
C GLN A 424 44.60 -6.37 -1.56
N SER A 425 44.67 -7.28 -0.56
CA SER A 425 45.77 -7.29 0.42
C SER A 425 47.12 -7.51 -0.28
N LYS A 426 47.25 -8.55 -1.11
CA LYS A 426 48.48 -8.83 -1.87
C LYS A 426 48.93 -7.68 -2.76
N ASN A 427 48.00 -6.87 -3.27
CA ASN A 427 48.34 -5.66 -4.01
C ASN A 427 48.85 -4.53 -3.08
N MET A 428 48.35 -4.40 -1.85
CA MET A 428 48.88 -3.46 -0.86
C MET A 428 50.26 -3.92 -0.34
N ASP A 429 50.43 -5.22 -0.09
CA ASP A 429 51.70 -5.81 0.35
C ASP A 429 52.82 -5.56 -0.68
N ASN A 430 52.50 -5.67 -1.98
CA ASN A 430 53.41 -5.33 -3.09
C ASN A 430 53.71 -3.82 -3.25
N PHE A 431 53.07 -2.93 -2.47
CA PHE A 431 53.41 -1.51 -2.38
C PHE A 431 54.06 -1.14 -1.03
N ALA A 432 54.35 -2.11 -0.16
CA ALA A 432 55.26 -1.90 0.96
C ALA A 432 56.69 -1.64 0.41
N ILE A 433 57.34 -0.61 0.95
CA ILE A 433 58.53 0.02 0.36
C ILE A 433 59.77 -0.88 0.54
N PRO A 434 60.71 -0.95 -0.45
CA PRO A 434 61.98 -1.64 -0.27
C PRO A 434 62.79 -1.06 0.89
N LEU A 435 63.45 -1.93 1.66
CA LEU A 435 64.47 -1.51 2.60
C LEU A 435 65.66 -0.91 1.82
N VAL A 436 66.10 0.27 2.25
CA VAL A 436 67.30 1.00 1.80
C VAL A 436 68.27 1.05 2.96
#